data_AF-A0A1F7M226-F1
#
_entry.id   AF-A0A1F7M226-F1
#
_cell.length_a   1.000
_cell.length_b   1.000
_cell.length_c   1.000
_cell.angle_alpha   90.00
_cell.angle_beta   90.00
_cell.angle_gamma   90.00
#
_symmetry.space_group_name_H-M   'P 1'
#
loop_
_entity.id
_entity.type
_entity.pdbx_description
1 polymer ?
#
loop_
_entity_poly.entity_id
_entity_poly.type
_entity_poly.pdbx_seq_one_letter_code
_entity_poly.pdbx_strand_id
1 'polypeptide(L)'
;MWAVYIDAVRTHLPQATIVFDRFHLSQHLSRAVDDVRRQTWRHMAGREKAEFKRTRFLWLTNPENLQRKERTRLSALLRLNSPIVKAYLLKEDLRRFWDYRSTAWAEGHLRQWLWRAAHSRLEPFKKLAQMLRTHLDGVLAWTRIRVTNGALEGMNNKVKVISHRAYGYRTAWTYIANIYHCCAGLPLP
;
A
#
# COMPACT_ATOMS: atom_id res chain seq x y z
N MET A 1 2.43 8.81 6.22
CA MET A 1 2.21 9.96 5.31
C MET A 1 3.02 11.13 5.86
N TRP A 2 3.69 11.93 5.04
CA TRP A 2 4.64 12.95 5.55
C TRP A 2 3.88 14.19 6.02
N ALA A 3 3.89 14.45 7.33
CA ALA A 3 3.10 15.52 7.96
C ALA A 3 3.48 16.92 7.42
N VAL A 4 4.77 17.18 7.28
CA VAL A 4 5.28 18.47 6.77
C VAL A 4 4.74 18.80 5.37
N TYR A 5 4.60 17.80 4.50
CA TYR A 5 3.99 18.00 3.19
C TYR A 5 2.50 18.36 3.28
N ILE A 6 1.76 17.67 4.15
CA ILE A 6 0.34 17.96 4.37
C ILE A 6 0.18 19.39 4.87
N ASP A 7 1.00 19.82 5.83
CA ASP A 7 0.95 21.15 6.40
C ASP A 7 1.33 22.23 5.38
N ALA A 8 2.38 21.99 4.58
CA ALA A 8 2.79 22.89 3.51
C ALA A 8 1.68 23.04 2.43
N VAL A 9 1.06 21.93 2.01
CA VAL A 9 -0.04 21.96 1.04
C VAL A 9 -1.24 22.71 1.62
N ARG A 10 -1.62 22.46 2.86
CA ARG A 10 -2.73 23.18 3.52
C ARG A 10 -2.47 24.68 3.66
N THR A 11 -1.21 25.06 3.86
CA THR A 11 -0.81 26.47 4.04
C THR A 11 -0.77 27.21 2.71
N HIS A 12 -0.15 26.63 1.67
CA HIS A 12 0.09 27.31 0.41
C HIS A 12 -0.96 27.03 -0.67
N LEU A 13 -1.70 25.93 -0.57
CA LEU A 13 -2.70 25.48 -1.54
C LEU A 13 -4.01 25.09 -0.81
N PRO A 14 -4.68 26.03 -0.14
CA PRO A 14 -5.84 25.73 0.72
C PRO A 14 -7.04 25.15 -0.05
N GLN A 15 -7.13 25.39 -1.36
CA GLN A 15 -8.18 24.85 -2.23
C GLN A 15 -7.84 23.44 -2.77
N ALA A 16 -6.61 22.95 -2.57
CA ALA A 16 -6.19 21.65 -3.07
C ALA A 16 -6.73 20.53 -2.16
N THR A 17 -7.36 19.53 -2.78
CA THR A 17 -7.76 18.31 -2.07
C THR A 17 -6.57 17.36 -2.00
N ILE A 18 -6.13 17.01 -0.80
CA ILE A 18 -5.09 16.00 -0.60
C ILE A 18 -5.72 14.62 -0.82
N VAL A 19 -5.18 13.86 -1.76
CA VAL A 19 -5.60 12.48 -2.04
C VAL A 19 -4.46 11.54 -1.69
N PHE A 20 -4.73 10.55 -0.84
CA PHE A 20 -3.75 9.52 -0.57
C PHE A 20 -3.79 8.41 -1.61
N ASP A 21 -2.62 8.10 -2.13
CA ASP A 21 -2.45 7.12 -3.20
C ASP A 21 -2.75 5.69 -2.73
N ARG A 22 -3.48 4.96 -3.60
CA ARG A 22 -3.91 3.57 -3.37
C ARG A 22 -2.73 2.62 -3.18
N PHE A 23 -1.64 2.82 -3.92
CA PHE A 23 -0.48 1.93 -3.86
C PHE A 23 0.21 2.02 -2.50
N HIS A 24 0.44 3.22 -1.97
CA HIS A 24 1.00 3.38 -0.64
C HIS A 24 0.12 2.78 0.46
N LEU A 25 -1.20 2.94 0.39
CA LEU A 25 -2.11 2.29 1.34
C LEU A 25 -2.06 0.75 1.24
N SER A 26 -2.06 0.22 0.01
CA SER A 26 -1.92 -1.23 -0.24
C SER A 26 -0.57 -1.77 0.25
N GLN A 27 0.49 -0.97 0.17
CA GLN A 27 1.81 -1.31 0.68
C GLN A 27 1.81 -1.36 2.22
N HIS A 28 1.20 -0.38 2.89
CA HIS A 28 1.04 -0.40 4.35
C HIS A 28 0.23 -1.61 4.82
N LEU A 29 -0.86 -1.93 4.12
CA LEU A 29 -1.68 -3.12 4.40
C LEU A 29 -0.88 -4.41 4.24
N SER A 30 -0.13 -4.53 3.13
CA SER A 30 0.72 -5.71 2.88
C SER A 30 1.82 -5.87 3.93
N ARG A 31 2.42 -4.76 4.40
CA ARG A 31 3.39 -4.79 5.50
C ARG A 31 2.74 -5.27 6.80
N ALA A 32 1.55 -4.77 7.13
CA ALA A 32 0.83 -5.21 8.33
C ALA A 32 0.54 -6.72 8.32
N VAL A 33 0.13 -7.28 7.17
CA VAL A 33 -0.04 -8.73 7.00
C VAL A 33 1.28 -9.49 7.17
N ASP A 34 2.37 -9.02 6.56
CA ASP A 34 3.68 -9.68 6.69
C ASP A 34 4.23 -9.61 8.12
N ASP A 35 3.97 -8.53 8.86
CA ASP A 35 4.36 -8.42 10.26
C ASP A 35 3.58 -9.40 11.16
N VAL A 36 2.26 -9.52 10.95
CA VAL A 36 1.48 -10.57 11.63
C VAL A 36 1.99 -11.96 11.25
N ARG A 37 2.30 -12.21 9.97
CA ARG A 37 2.87 -13.48 9.51
C ARG A 37 4.18 -13.82 10.22
N ARG A 38 5.07 -12.83 10.41
CA ARG A 38 6.34 -13.00 11.14
C ARG A 38 6.09 -13.29 12.62
N GLN A 39 5.13 -12.62 13.24
CA GLN A 39 4.72 -12.89 14.62
C GLN A 39 4.18 -14.32 14.75
N THR A 40 3.24 -14.73 13.91
CA THR A 40 2.69 -16.08 13.86
C THR A 40 3.79 -17.14 13.69
N TRP A 41 4.74 -16.92 12.76
CA TRP A 41 5.87 -17.83 12.54
C TRP A 41 6.74 -18.05 13.79
N ARG A 42 6.93 -17.02 14.61
CA ARG A 42 7.72 -17.11 15.84
C ARG A 42 7.05 -17.99 16.89
N HIS A 43 5.73 -18.03 16.92
CA HIS A 43 4.95 -18.84 17.86
C HIS A 43 4.65 -20.26 17.35
N MET A 44 4.95 -20.58 16.09
CA MET A 44 4.76 -21.92 15.52
C MET A 44 5.94 -22.85 15.80
N ALA A 45 5.63 -24.13 16.02
CA ALA A 45 6.59 -25.22 16.21
C ALA A 45 6.18 -26.48 15.40
N GLY A 46 7.13 -27.40 15.25
CA GLY A 46 6.88 -28.72 14.64
C GLY A 46 6.24 -28.69 13.25
N ARG A 47 5.23 -29.54 13.06
CA ARG A 47 4.54 -29.75 11.78
C ARG A 47 3.81 -28.50 11.27
N GLU A 48 3.19 -27.73 12.16
CA GLU A 48 2.52 -26.46 11.81
C GLU A 48 3.49 -25.48 11.14
N LYS A 49 4.70 -25.37 11.69
CA LYS A 49 5.76 -24.50 11.14
C LYS A 49 6.22 -24.97 9.77
N ALA A 50 6.31 -26.28 9.53
CA ALA A 50 6.67 -26.83 8.24
C ALA A 50 5.60 -26.49 7.17
N GLU A 51 4.32 -26.63 7.50
CA GLU A 51 3.21 -26.32 6.59
C GLU A 51 3.11 -24.81 6.27
N PHE A 52 3.40 -23.97 7.27
CA PHE A 52 3.43 -22.51 7.13
C PHE A 52 4.65 -21.97 6.38
N LYS A 53 5.69 -22.78 6.16
CA LYS A 53 6.90 -22.38 5.45
C LYS A 53 6.57 -21.98 4.00
N ARG A 54 7.21 -20.91 3.51
CA ARG A 54 7.01 -20.39 2.13
C ARG A 54 5.55 -20.04 1.81
N THR A 55 4.79 -19.51 2.78
CA THR A 55 3.39 -19.06 2.57
C THR A 55 3.25 -17.56 2.34
N ARG A 56 4.32 -16.77 2.44
CA ARG A 56 4.28 -15.29 2.36
C ARG A 56 3.42 -14.76 1.21
N PHE A 57 3.68 -15.23 -0.01
CA PHE A 57 2.97 -14.74 -1.19
C PHE A 57 1.53 -15.24 -1.26
N LEU A 58 1.18 -16.36 -0.60
CA LEU A 58 -0.22 -16.79 -0.51
C LEU A 58 -1.09 -15.77 0.24
N TRP A 59 -0.51 -15.10 1.24
CA TRP A 59 -1.20 -14.08 2.04
C TRP A 59 -1.23 -12.70 1.35
N LEU A 60 -0.20 -12.38 0.57
CA LEU A 60 -0.02 -11.04 -0.01
C LEU A 60 -0.62 -10.91 -1.40
N THR A 61 -0.56 -11.96 -2.22
CA THR A 61 -1.11 -11.96 -3.58
C THR A 61 -2.64 -11.86 -3.53
N ASN A 62 -3.23 -11.18 -4.51
CA ASN A 62 -4.68 -11.12 -4.63
C ASN A 62 -5.25 -12.49 -5.07
N PRO A 63 -6.44 -12.88 -4.58
CA PRO A 63 -7.04 -14.18 -4.90
C PRO A 63 -7.12 -14.51 -6.39
N GLU A 64 -7.45 -13.53 -7.22
CA GLU A 64 -7.56 -13.70 -8.68
C GLU A 64 -6.22 -14.04 -9.34
N ASN A 65 -5.10 -13.60 -8.76
CA ASN A 65 -3.76 -13.79 -9.30
C ASN A 65 -3.09 -15.09 -8.81
N LEU A 66 -3.72 -15.83 -7.90
CA LEU A 66 -3.19 -17.10 -7.40
C LEU A 66 -3.42 -18.23 -8.41
N GLN A 67 -2.40 -19.06 -8.60
CA GLN A 67 -2.51 -20.30 -9.38
C GLN A 67 -3.42 -21.31 -8.68
N ARG A 68 -3.99 -22.27 -9.42
CA ARG A 68 -4.92 -23.28 -8.87
C ARG A 68 -4.36 -23.99 -7.63
N LYS A 69 -3.10 -24.44 -7.69
CA LYS A 69 -2.41 -25.09 -6.57
C LYS A 69 -2.24 -24.18 -5.34
N GLU A 70 -2.01 -22.88 -5.56
CA GLU A 70 -1.85 -21.89 -4.50
C GLU A 70 -3.18 -21.58 -3.83
N ARG A 71 -4.28 -21.52 -4.61
CA ARG A 71 -5.64 -21.37 -4.09
C ARG A 71 -6.03 -22.55 -3.18
N THR A 72 -5.76 -23.78 -3.60
CA THR A 72 -6.01 -24.97 -2.76
C THR A 72 -5.21 -24.89 -1.46
N ARG A 73 -3.92 -24.52 -1.55
CA ARG A 73 -3.06 -24.39 -0.37
C ARG A 73 -3.52 -23.27 0.57
N LEU A 74 -3.90 -22.11 0.03
CA LEU A 74 -4.46 -21.01 0.82
C LEU A 74 -5.77 -21.43 1.50
N SER A 75 -6.66 -22.12 0.80
CA SER A 75 -7.91 -22.64 1.37
C SER A 75 -7.66 -23.56 2.57
N ALA A 76 -6.66 -24.45 2.48
CA ALA A 76 -6.25 -25.28 3.62
C ALA A 76 -5.73 -24.43 4.79
N LEU A 77 -4.86 -23.44 4.52
CA LEU A 77 -4.32 -22.55 5.55
C LEU A 77 -5.38 -21.65 6.21
N LEU A 78 -6.43 -21.26 5.47
CA LEU A 78 -7.53 -20.45 6.00
C LEU A 78 -8.39 -21.19 7.02
N ARG A 79 -8.35 -22.54 7.01
CA ARG A 79 -9.04 -23.37 8.02
C ARG A 79 -8.32 -23.34 9.38
N LEU A 80 -7.08 -22.86 9.42
CA LEU A 80 -6.34 -22.70 10.66
C LEU A 80 -6.88 -21.48 11.41
N ASN A 81 -7.26 -21.63 12.67
CA ASN A 81 -7.70 -20.51 13.51
C ASN A 81 -6.49 -19.70 14.02
N SER A 82 -5.77 -19.05 13.10
CA SER A 82 -4.49 -18.38 13.36
C SER A 82 -4.59 -16.86 13.16
N PRO A 83 -3.81 -16.04 13.91
CA PRO A 83 -3.79 -14.58 13.75
C PRO A 83 -3.56 -14.09 12.31
N ILE A 84 -2.78 -14.82 11.52
CA ILE A 84 -2.52 -14.52 10.11
C ILE A 84 -3.77 -14.63 9.22
N VAL A 85 -4.68 -15.56 9.52
CA VAL A 85 -5.95 -15.69 8.78
C VAL A 85 -6.79 -14.43 8.98
N LYS A 86 -6.89 -13.95 10.22
CA LYS A 86 -7.58 -12.68 10.52
C LYS A 86 -6.93 -11.50 9.79
N ALA A 87 -5.60 -11.42 9.76
CA ALA A 87 -4.88 -10.39 9.01
C ALA A 87 -5.19 -10.43 7.50
N TYR A 88 -5.20 -11.63 6.91
CA TYR A 88 -5.54 -11.83 5.51
C TYR A 88 -6.98 -11.39 5.21
N LEU A 89 -7.95 -11.78 6.04
CA LEU A 89 -9.34 -11.38 5.86
C LEU A 89 -9.53 -9.87 5.97
N LEU A 90 -8.86 -9.21 6.92
CA LEU A 90 -8.88 -7.75 7.02
C LEU A 90 -8.27 -7.08 5.78
N LYS A 91 -7.22 -7.66 5.18
CA LYS A 91 -6.64 -7.17 3.93
C LYS A 91 -7.65 -7.26 2.77
N GLU A 92 -8.22 -8.44 2.53
CA GLU A 92 -9.18 -8.64 1.44
C GLU A 92 -10.43 -7.79 1.62
N ASP A 93 -10.86 -7.58 2.87
CA ASP A 93 -11.99 -6.74 3.20
C ASP A 93 -11.73 -5.25 2.92
N LEU A 94 -10.54 -4.72 3.27
CA LEU A 94 -10.18 -3.34 2.96
C LEU A 94 -10.09 -3.12 1.45
N ARG A 95 -9.63 -4.12 0.69
CA ARG A 95 -9.49 -4.01 -0.77
C ARG A 95 -10.78 -3.58 -1.45
N ARG A 96 -11.93 -4.04 -0.95
CA ARG A 96 -13.27 -3.67 -1.47
C ARG A 96 -13.53 -2.17 -1.44
N PHE A 97 -12.86 -1.42 -0.55
CA PHE A 97 -12.93 0.04 -0.48
C PHE A 97 -12.70 0.70 -1.85
N TRP A 98 -11.77 0.15 -2.63
CA TRP A 98 -11.37 0.74 -3.91
C TRP A 98 -12.45 0.65 -4.99
N ASP A 99 -13.42 -0.24 -4.85
CA ASP A 99 -14.44 -0.51 -5.85
C ASP A 99 -15.75 0.26 -5.58
N TYR A 100 -15.90 0.88 -4.40
CA TYR A 100 -17.10 1.67 -4.06
C TYR A 100 -17.22 2.91 -4.93
N ARG A 101 -18.36 3.10 -5.60
CA ARG A 101 -18.64 4.31 -6.40
C ARG A 101 -19.22 5.46 -5.56
N SER A 102 -19.95 5.15 -4.50
CA SER A 102 -20.54 6.14 -3.60
C SER A 102 -19.62 6.41 -2.40
N THR A 103 -19.30 7.69 -2.18
CA THR A 103 -18.48 8.13 -1.05
C THR A 103 -19.11 7.79 0.29
N ALA A 104 -20.44 7.94 0.45
CA ALA A 104 -21.14 7.61 1.69
C ALA A 104 -21.02 6.12 2.05
N TRP A 105 -21.22 5.23 1.07
CA TRP A 105 -21.04 3.79 1.26
C TRP A 105 -19.59 3.41 1.54
N ALA A 106 -18.64 4.02 0.83
CA ALA A 106 -17.21 3.81 1.05
C ALA A 106 -16.78 4.24 2.46
N GLU A 107 -17.30 5.36 2.95
CA GLU A 107 -17.07 5.86 4.29
C GLU A 107 -17.63 4.91 5.36
N GLY A 108 -18.88 4.47 5.20
CA GLY A 108 -19.48 3.48 6.10
C GLY A 108 -18.64 2.20 6.19
N HIS A 109 -18.25 1.65 5.04
CA HIS A 109 -17.37 0.47 4.96
C HIS A 109 -16.02 0.72 5.65
N LEU A 110 -15.37 1.85 5.35
CA LEU A 110 -14.06 2.18 5.92
C LEU A 110 -14.13 2.36 7.43
N ARG A 111 -15.14 3.05 7.96
CA ARG A 111 -15.36 3.21 9.41
C ARG A 111 -15.56 1.87 10.10
N GLN A 112 -16.38 0.98 9.51
CA GLN A 112 -16.58 -0.37 10.04
C GLN A 112 -15.29 -1.19 9.98
N TRP A 113 -14.52 -1.08 8.90
CA TRP A 113 -13.21 -1.72 8.78
C TRP A 113 -12.24 -1.23 9.87
N LEU A 114 -12.15 0.08 10.09
CA LEU A 114 -11.29 0.69 11.11
C LEU A 114 -11.64 0.18 12.51
N TRP A 115 -12.93 0.05 12.82
CA TRP A 115 -13.39 -0.53 14.08
C TRP A 115 -12.92 -1.98 14.23
N ARG A 116 -13.12 -2.83 13.22
CA ARG A 116 -12.69 -4.24 13.23
C ARG A 116 -11.17 -4.38 13.35
N ALA A 117 -10.42 -3.55 12.62
CA ALA A 117 -8.96 -3.53 12.65
C ALA A 117 -8.41 -3.12 14.03
N ALA A 118 -9.00 -2.10 14.67
CA ALA A 118 -8.62 -1.67 16.02
C ALA A 118 -8.89 -2.74 17.09
N HIS A 119 -9.96 -3.52 16.95
CA HIS A 119 -10.34 -4.58 17.89
C HIS A 119 -9.81 -5.98 17.49
N SER A 120 -9.00 -6.07 16.44
CA SER A 120 -8.51 -7.35 15.89
C SER A 120 -7.58 -8.14 16.81
N ARG A 121 -7.03 -7.48 17.85
CA ARG A 121 -5.87 -7.92 18.66
C ARG A 121 -4.58 -8.12 17.86
N LEU A 122 -4.51 -7.54 16.66
CA LEU A 122 -3.32 -7.54 15.81
C LEU A 122 -2.64 -6.17 15.85
N GLU A 123 -1.53 -6.05 16.55
CA GLU A 123 -0.84 -4.78 16.75
C GLU A 123 -0.49 -4.05 15.44
N PRO A 124 -0.03 -4.73 14.36
CA PRO A 124 0.20 -4.07 13.07
C PRO A 124 -1.07 -3.45 12.46
N PHE A 125 -2.24 -4.09 12.63
CA PHE A 125 -3.51 -3.57 12.12
C PHE A 125 -4.08 -2.44 12.96
N LYS A 126 -3.85 -2.45 14.29
CA LYS A 126 -4.21 -1.31 15.15
C LYS A 126 -3.47 -0.05 14.73
N LYS A 127 -2.15 -0.16 14.50
CA LYS A 127 -1.31 0.95 14.01
C LYS A 127 -1.76 1.44 12.62
N LEU A 128 -2.09 0.51 11.71
CA LEU A 128 -2.64 0.85 10.41
C LEU A 128 -3.98 1.59 10.53
N ALA A 129 -4.89 1.11 11.37
CA ALA A 129 -6.19 1.74 11.60
C ALA A 129 -6.03 3.15 12.20
N GLN A 130 -5.10 3.33 13.15
CA GLN A 130 -4.82 4.65 13.71
C GLN A 130 -4.31 5.62 12.64
N MET A 131 -3.36 5.17 11.82
CA MET A 131 -2.81 5.99 10.73
C MET A 131 -3.91 6.38 9.73
N LEU A 132 -4.77 5.44 9.33
CA LEU A 132 -5.87 5.71 8.41
C LEU A 132 -6.93 6.64 9.03
N ARG A 133 -7.21 6.53 10.34
CA ARG A 133 -8.10 7.45 11.05
C ARG A 133 -7.61 8.89 11.02
N THR A 134 -6.31 9.11 11.26
CA THR A 134 -5.71 10.45 11.21
C THR A 134 -5.80 11.09 9.82
N HIS A 135 -5.96 10.29 8.78
CA HIS A 135 -5.90 10.71 7.39
C HIS A 135 -7.18 10.38 6.60
N LEU A 136 -8.30 10.19 7.30
CA LEU A 136 -9.54 9.66 6.75
C LEU A 136 -10.03 10.44 5.53
N ASP A 137 -10.03 11.77 5.60
CA ASP A 137 -10.53 12.65 4.53
C ASP A 137 -9.75 12.44 3.23
N GLY A 138 -8.43 12.36 3.31
CA GLY A 138 -7.59 12.15 2.12
C GLY A 138 -7.69 10.74 1.55
N VAL A 139 -8.06 9.76 2.37
CA VAL A 139 -8.35 8.39 1.90
C VAL A 139 -9.72 8.35 1.21
N LEU A 140 -10.73 9.02 1.76
CA LEU A 140 -12.06 9.10 1.17
C LEU A 140 -12.07 9.94 -0.13
N ALA A 141 -11.20 10.93 -0.24
CA ALA A 141 -11.04 11.75 -1.43
C ALA A 141 -10.74 10.91 -2.70
N TRP A 142 -10.11 9.73 -2.54
CA TRP A 142 -9.91 8.77 -3.61
C TRP A 142 -11.21 8.42 -4.34
N THR A 143 -12.31 8.24 -3.59
CA THR A 143 -13.60 7.78 -4.15
C THR A 143 -14.16 8.74 -5.19
N ARG A 144 -13.87 10.03 -5.04
CA ARG A 144 -14.28 11.13 -5.91
C ARG A 144 -13.27 11.40 -7.03
N ILE A 145 -11.98 11.49 -6.68
CA ILE A 145 -10.94 12.02 -7.59
C ILE A 145 -10.30 10.92 -8.46
N ARG A 146 -10.11 9.70 -7.93
CA ARG A 146 -9.58 8.53 -8.68
C ARG A 146 -8.23 8.73 -9.39
N VAL A 147 -7.40 9.66 -8.93
CA VAL A 147 -6.08 9.92 -9.53
C VAL A 147 -5.06 8.88 -9.07
N THR A 148 -4.37 8.25 -10.01
CA THR A 148 -3.30 7.29 -9.73
C THR A 148 -1.92 7.94 -9.80
N ASN A 149 -0.98 7.50 -8.97
CA ASN A 149 0.42 7.94 -9.05
C ASN A 149 1.21 7.33 -10.24
N GLY A 150 0.59 6.54 -11.11
CA GLY A 150 1.30 5.79 -12.16
C GLY A 150 2.12 6.67 -13.11
N ALA A 151 1.60 7.83 -13.51
CA ALA A 151 2.34 8.77 -14.36
C ALA A 151 3.57 9.36 -13.64
N LEU A 152 3.42 9.71 -12.36
CA LEU A 152 4.52 10.21 -11.52
C LEU A 152 5.57 9.12 -11.27
N GLU A 153 5.16 7.88 -11.05
CA GLU A 153 6.07 6.74 -10.94
C GLU A 153 6.84 6.47 -12.23
N GLY A 154 6.18 6.58 -13.39
CA GLY A 154 6.82 6.49 -14.70
C GLY A 154 7.91 7.55 -14.88
N MET A 155 7.60 8.80 -14.54
CA MET A 155 8.56 9.91 -14.58
C MET A 155 9.73 9.67 -13.61
N ASN A 156 9.45 9.25 -12.37
CA ASN A 156 10.48 8.93 -11.38
C ASN A 156 11.39 7.79 -11.83
N ASN A 157 10.84 6.76 -12.48
CA ASN A 157 11.64 5.67 -13.04
C ASN A 157 12.52 6.15 -14.19
N LYS A 158 12.01 7.00 -15.08
CA LYS A 158 12.81 7.62 -16.15
C LYS A 158 13.98 8.43 -15.59
N VAL A 159 13.73 9.25 -14.57
CA VAL A 159 14.76 10.02 -13.85
C VAL A 159 15.81 9.11 -13.21
N LYS A 160 15.40 8.01 -12.56
CA LYS A 160 16.33 7.01 -12.01
C LYS A 160 17.19 6.37 -13.10
N VAL A 161 16.61 6.00 -14.24
CA VAL A 161 17.36 5.43 -15.37
C VAL A 161 18.43 6.43 -15.86
N ILE A 162 18.09 7.71 -15.98
CA ILE A 162 19.05 8.77 -16.33
C ILE A 162 20.17 8.86 -15.29
N SER A 163 19.84 8.75 -14.00
CA SER A 163 20.84 8.72 -12.94
C SER A 163 21.76 7.50 -13.03
N HIS A 164 21.21 6.31 -13.26
CA HIS A 164 21.97 5.06 -13.34
C HIS A 164 22.89 5.02 -14.56
N ARG A 165 22.46 5.56 -15.70
CA ARG A 165 23.28 5.62 -16.94
C ARG A 165 24.52 6.50 -16.81
N ALA A 166 24.48 7.52 -15.95
CA ALA A 166 25.58 8.45 -15.77
C ALA A 166 26.62 8.01 -14.73
N TYR A 167 26.34 6.95 -13.94
CA TYR A 167 27.20 6.47 -12.85
C TYR A 167 27.58 7.53 -11.79
N GLY A 168 26.82 8.61 -11.71
CA GLY A 168 27.00 9.71 -10.75
C GLY A 168 27.15 11.06 -11.43
N TYR A 169 26.81 12.13 -10.69
CA TYR A 169 27.03 13.50 -11.13
C TYR A 169 27.84 14.24 -10.08
N ARG A 170 28.75 15.11 -10.53
CA ARG A 170 29.58 15.94 -9.64
C ARG A 170 28.78 17.05 -8.95
N THR A 171 27.72 17.54 -9.61
CA THR A 171 26.88 18.61 -9.09
C THR A 171 25.39 18.31 -9.33
N ALA A 172 24.52 18.87 -8.48
CA ALA A 172 23.07 18.78 -8.66
C ALA A 172 22.61 19.48 -9.95
N TRP A 173 23.29 20.55 -10.36
CA TRP A 173 22.96 21.29 -11.57
C TRP A 173 23.09 20.40 -12.81
N THR A 174 24.21 19.67 -12.95
CA THR A 174 24.41 18.77 -14.10
C THR A 174 23.38 17.63 -14.12
N TYR A 175 22.98 17.15 -12.94
CA TYR A 175 21.91 16.15 -12.83
C TYR A 175 20.57 16.71 -13.31
N ILE A 176 20.19 17.90 -12.84
CA ILE A 176 18.95 18.59 -13.22
C ILE A 176 18.93 18.89 -14.73
N ALA A 177 20.04 19.43 -15.26
CA ALA A 177 20.16 19.73 -16.69
C ALA A 177 19.97 18.47 -17.55
N ASN A 178 20.55 17.33 -17.14
CA ASN A 178 20.36 16.08 -17.88
C ASN A 178 18.93 15.53 -17.78
N ILE A 179 18.26 15.71 -16.64
CA ILE A 179 16.82 15.41 -16.52
C ILE A 179 16.02 16.24 -17.53
N TYR A 180 16.25 17.56 -17.60
CA TYR A 180 15.57 18.42 -18.58
C TYR A 180 15.86 17.99 -20.02
N HIS A 181 17.12 17.73 -20.36
CA HIS A 181 17.49 17.26 -21.69
C HIS A 181 16.76 15.96 -22.09
N CYS A 182 16.70 14.98 -21.20
CA CYS A 182 16.11 13.68 -21.49
C CYS A 182 14.57 13.64 -21.36
N CYS A 183 13.97 14.55 -20.58
CA CYS A 183 12.53 14.50 -20.23
C CYS A 183 11.70 15.64 -20.82
N ALA A 184 12.28 16.80 -21.16
CA ALA A 184 11.53 17.98 -21.61
C ALA A 184 11.33 18.06 -23.13
N GLY A 185 11.78 17.07 -23.90
CA GLY A 185 11.62 17.06 -25.36
C GLY A 185 12.36 18.21 -26.05
N LEU A 186 13.52 18.61 -25.50
CA LEU A 186 14.35 19.67 -26.09
C LEU A 186 14.87 19.22 -27.46
N PRO A 187 14.94 20.11 -28.46
CA PRO A 187 15.52 19.80 -29.75
C PRO A 187 16.98 19.37 -29.56
N LEU A 188 17.36 18.28 -30.24
CA LEU A 188 18.77 17.90 -30.33
C LEU A 188 19.47 18.90 -31.25
N PRO A 189 20.71 19.32 -30.94
CA PRO A 189 21.51 20.14 -31.84
C PRO A 189 21.82 19.40 -33.15
#